data_AF-A0A9E2ICK7-F1
#
_entry.id   AF-A0A9E2ICK7-F1
#
_cell.length_a   1.000
_cell.length_b   1.000
_cell.length_c   1.000
_cell.angle_alpha   90.00
_cell.angle_beta   90.00
_cell.angle_gamma   90.00
#
_symmetry.space_group_name_H-M   'P 1'
#
loop_
_entity.id
_entity.type
_entity.pdbx_description
1 polymer ?
#
loop_
_entity_poly.entity_id
_entity_poly.type
_entity_poly.pdbx_seq_one_letter_code
_entity_poly.pdbx_strand_id
1 'polypeptide(L)'
;MKEKLLTTREVSQILEISEKDIIDLANANLLPCFKVAGEFLRFKKEDVARIKETIRKKYNLGAGIYQRRERIRDFFYFNNFYIICTAIIIFFLWIIFKGIYF
;
A
#
# COMPACT_ATOMS: atom_id res chain seq x y z
N MET A 1 -28.75 17.54 -1.12
CA MET A 1 -27.88 16.55 -1.78
C MET A 1 -26.99 15.90 -0.71
N LYS A 2 -27.00 14.57 -0.57
CA LYS A 2 -26.18 13.86 0.43
C LYS A 2 -24.73 13.83 -0.06
N GLU A 3 -23.84 14.63 0.52
CA GLU A 3 -22.41 14.56 0.22
C GLU A 3 -21.90 13.16 0.58
N LYS A 4 -21.55 12.38 -0.44
CA LYS A 4 -21.02 11.02 -0.25
C LYS A 4 -19.59 11.13 0.25
N LEU A 5 -19.38 10.86 1.54
CA LEU A 5 -18.06 10.79 2.16
C LEU A 5 -17.32 9.53 1.73
N LEU A 6 -16.13 9.70 1.16
CA LEU A 6 -15.27 8.63 0.70
C LEU A 6 -14.54 7.96 1.87
N THR A 7 -14.28 6.67 1.71
CA THR A 7 -13.44 5.89 2.63
C THR A 7 -11.96 6.00 2.25
N THR A 8 -11.06 5.65 3.18
CA THR A 8 -9.60 5.54 2.92
C THR A 8 -9.30 4.72 1.67
N ARG A 9 -9.99 3.59 1.48
CA ARG A 9 -9.84 2.73 0.29
C ARG A 9 -10.23 3.41 -1.02
N GLU A 10 -11.38 4.07 -1.05
CA GLU A 10 -11.82 4.79 -2.24
C GLU A 10 -10.85 5.94 -2.58
N VAL A 11 -10.34 6.64 -1.56
CA VAL A 11 -9.34 7.70 -1.74
C VAL A 11 -8.01 7.14 -2.24
N SER A 12 -7.59 5.97 -1.75
CA SER A 12 -6.40 5.24 -2.22
C SER A 12 -6.50 4.92 -3.71
N GLN A 13 -7.66 4.50 -4.17
CA GLN A 13 -7.88 4.24 -5.60
C GLN A 13 -7.89 5.53 -6.44
N ILE A 14 -8.41 6.64 -5.92
CA ILE A 14 -8.51 7.92 -6.65
C ILE A 14 -7.16 8.65 -6.75
N LEU A 15 -6.38 8.59 -5.67
CA LEU A 15 -5.08 9.25 -5.55
C LEU A 15 -3.91 8.32 -5.93
N GLU A 16 -4.17 7.03 -6.13
CA GLU A 16 -3.17 5.98 -6.44
C GLU A 16 -2.02 5.90 -5.42
N ILE A 17 -2.31 6.18 -4.16
CA ILE A 17 -1.35 6.14 -3.03
C ILE A 17 -1.77 5.08 -2.01
N SER A 18 -0.83 4.62 -1.19
CA SER A 18 -1.09 3.62 -0.17
C SER A 18 -2.13 4.11 0.85
N GLU A 19 -2.93 3.18 1.40
CA GLU A 19 -3.81 3.50 2.53
C GLU A 19 -3.01 4.11 3.69
N LYS A 20 -1.77 3.65 3.89
CA LYS A 20 -0.86 4.17 4.91
C LYS A 20 -0.44 5.62 4.64
N ASP A 21 -0.08 5.93 3.39
CA ASP A 21 0.25 7.31 3.00
C ASP A 21 -0.93 8.26 3.19
N ILE A 22 -2.16 7.79 2.94
CA ILE A 22 -3.38 8.59 3.19
C ILE A 22 -3.54 8.88 4.67
N ILE A 23 -3.30 7.88 5.52
CA ILE A 23 -3.35 8.05 6.98
C ILE A 23 -2.27 9.03 7.42
N ASP A 24 -1.06 8.93 6.89
CA ASP A 24 0.05 9.83 7.22
C ASP A 24 -0.23 11.27 6.74
N LEU A 25 -0.82 11.43 5.55
CA LEU A 25 -1.26 12.73 5.01
C LEU A 25 -2.41 13.34 5.81
N ALA A 26 -3.33 12.51 6.29
CA ALA A 26 -4.42 12.93 7.17
C ALA A 26 -3.89 13.36 8.54
N ASN A 27 -2.94 12.61 9.11
CA ASN A 27 -2.26 12.95 10.37
C ASN A 27 -1.42 14.23 10.24
N ALA A 28 -0.83 14.47 9.07
CA ALA A 28 -0.08 15.68 8.77
C ALA A 28 -0.98 16.91 8.49
N ASN A 29 -2.31 16.80 8.64
CA ASN A 29 -3.30 17.83 8.29
C ASN A 29 -3.22 18.31 6.83
N LEU A 30 -2.58 17.53 5.95
CA LEU A 30 -2.48 17.84 4.51
C LEU A 30 -3.74 17.40 3.76
N LEU A 31 -4.47 16.40 4.29
CA LEU A 31 -5.72 15.90 3.73
C LEU A 31 -6.85 16.10 4.75
N PRO A 32 -7.86 16.95 4.45
CA PRO A 32 -9.02 17.14 5.31
C PRO A 32 -9.76 15.83 5.51
N CYS A 33 -9.76 15.34 6.73
CA CYS A 33 -10.39 14.09 7.11
C CYS A 33 -11.37 14.32 8.27
N PHE A 34 -12.46 13.56 8.23
CA PHE A 34 -13.44 13.50 9.29
C PHE A 34 -13.25 12.17 10.01
N LYS A 35 -12.89 12.23 11.30
CA LYS A 35 -12.88 11.02 12.14
C LYS A 35 -14.31 10.69 12.54
N VAL A 36 -14.82 9.58 12.03
CA VAL A 36 -16.10 8.99 12.42
C VAL A 36 -15.83 7.92 13.47
N ALA A 37 -16.53 8.02 14.60
CA ALA A 37 -16.36 7.08 15.72
C ALA A 37 -14.91 6.94 16.21
N GLY A 38 -14.12 8.02 16.16
CA GLY A 38 -12.74 8.06 16.68
C GLY A 38 -11.67 7.36 15.82
N GLU A 39 -12.06 6.39 14.99
CA GLU A 39 -11.12 5.53 14.27
C GLU A 39 -11.24 5.64 12.73
N PHE A 40 -12.45 5.83 12.19
CA PHE A 40 -12.67 5.79 10.75
C PHE A 40 -12.45 7.15 10.10
N LEU A 41 -11.46 7.24 9.20
CA LEU A 41 -11.21 8.43 8.40
C LEU A 41 -12.18 8.48 7.20
N ARG A 42 -12.94 9.57 7.11
CA ARG A 42 -13.84 9.89 6.00
C ARG A 42 -13.37 11.14 5.29
N PHE A 43 -13.46 11.16 3.96
CA PHE A 43 -12.95 12.26 3.14
C PHE A 43 -14.04 12.84 2.25
N LYS A 44 -14.04 14.15 2.08
CA LYS A 44 -14.90 14.80 1.09
C LYS A 44 -14.28 14.67 -0.29
N LYS A 45 -15.12 14.30 -1.28
CA LYS A 45 -14.67 14.11 -2.67
C LYS A 45 -14.04 15.38 -3.27
N GLU A 46 -14.58 16.55 -2.91
CA GLU A 46 -14.13 17.85 -3.38
C GLU A 46 -12.71 18.19 -2.91
N ASP A 47 -12.41 17.88 -1.65
CA ASP A 47 -11.12 18.19 -1.03
C ASP A 47 -10.03 17.24 -1.55
N VAL A 48 -10.38 15.96 -1.73
CA VAL A 48 -9.51 14.97 -2.38
C VAL A 48 -9.14 15.42 -3.80
N ALA A 49 -10.10 15.95 -4.56
CA ALA A 49 -9.85 16.44 -5.92
C ALA A 49 -8.95 17.68 -5.94
N ARG A 50 -9.16 18.64 -5.03
CA ARG A 50 -8.32 19.84 -4.91
C ARG A 50 -6.87 19.50 -4.56
N ILE A 51 -6.68 18.57 -3.64
CA ILE A 51 -5.37 18.24 -3.08
C ILE A 51 -4.61 17.25 -3.97
N LYS A 52 -5.28 16.55 -4.89
CA LYS A 52 -4.66 15.69 -5.90
C LYS A 52 -3.51 16.38 -6.63
N GLU A 53 -3.73 17.60 -7.11
CA GLU A 53 -2.73 18.42 -7.81
C GLU A 53 -1.55 18.79 -6.88
N THR A 54 -1.86 19.18 -5.63
CA THR A 54 -0.85 19.59 -4.65
C THR A 54 0.02 18.43 -4.19
N ILE A 55 -0.57 17.26 -3.92
CA ILE A 55 0.18 16.05 -3.55
C ILE A 55 1.03 15.59 -4.73
N ARG A 56 0.48 15.60 -5.95
CA ARG A 56 1.24 15.21 -7.16
C ARG A 56 2.51 16.02 -7.32
N LYS A 57 2.45 17.32 -7.04
CA LYS A 57 3.58 18.25 -7.10
C LYS A 57 4.51 18.14 -5.91
N LYS A 58 3.99 18.03 -4.68
CA LYS A 58 4.78 18.01 -3.43
C LYS A 58 5.52 16.69 -3.22
N TYR A 59 4.92 15.58 -3.62
CA TYR A 59 5.51 14.25 -3.49
C TYR A 59 6.23 13.78 -4.75
N ASN A 60 6.32 14.61 -5.81
CA ASN A 60 6.83 14.20 -7.12
C ASN A 60 6.29 12.80 -7.48
N LEU A 61 4.95 12.66 -7.51
CA LEU A 61 4.28 11.43 -7.92
C LEU A 61 4.45 11.24 -9.44
N GLY A 62 5.70 11.16 -9.89
CA GLY A 62 6.11 10.42 -11.05
C GLY A 62 6.11 8.94 -10.67
N ALA A 63 5.15 8.22 -11.21
CA ALA A 63 5.24 6.81 -11.61
C ALA A 63 6.07 5.87 -10.71
N GLY A 64 5.40 5.10 -9.86
CA GLY A 64 5.71 3.67 -9.70
C GLY A 64 6.89 3.23 -8.82
N ILE A 65 7.65 4.13 -8.19
CA ILE A 65 8.82 3.71 -7.38
C ILE A 65 8.44 3.37 -5.93
N TYR A 66 7.57 4.15 -5.28
CA TYR A 66 7.12 3.84 -3.91
C TYR A 66 6.18 2.61 -3.87
N GLN A 67 5.28 2.50 -4.84
CA GLN A 67 4.28 1.43 -4.89
C GLN A 67 4.87 0.04 -5.19
N ARG A 68 6.02 -0.07 -5.89
CA ARG A 68 6.66 -1.38 -6.12
C ARG A 68 7.43 -1.87 -4.90
N ARG A 69 8.25 -1.02 -4.27
CA ARG A 69 9.08 -1.45 -3.14
C ARG A 69 8.24 -1.84 -1.92
N GLU A 70 7.18 -1.09 -1.63
CA GLU A 70 6.26 -1.45 -0.55
C GLU A 70 5.43 -2.70 -0.88
N ARG A 71 4.87 -2.79 -2.08
CA ARG A 71 4.13 -3.99 -2.50
C ARG A 71 4.98 -5.25 -2.50
N ILE A 72 6.25 -5.15 -2.89
CA ILE A 72 7.21 -6.26 -2.82
C ILE A 72 7.43 -6.62 -1.34
N ARG A 73 7.75 -5.66 -0.48
CA ARG A 73 7.97 -5.94 0.95
C ARG A 73 6.74 -6.54 1.64
N ASP A 74 5.55 -6.03 1.34
CA ASP A 74 4.28 -6.58 1.84
C ASP A 74 4.04 -7.98 1.29
N PHE A 75 4.39 -8.24 0.03
CA PHE A 75 4.35 -9.58 -0.55
C PHE A 75 5.31 -10.53 0.17
N PHE A 76 6.55 -10.12 0.45
CA PHE A 76 7.51 -10.95 1.18
C PHE A 76 7.11 -11.16 2.66
N TYR A 77 6.53 -10.15 3.31
CA TYR A 77 6.03 -10.25 4.69
C TYR A 77 4.83 -11.21 4.77
N PHE A 78 3.86 -11.07 3.86
CA PHE A 78 2.69 -11.95 3.79
C PHE A 78 3.05 -13.38 3.37
N ASN A 79 4.02 -13.54 2.45
CA ASN A 79 4.44 -14.85 1.93
C ASN A 79 5.64 -15.44 2.68
N ASN A 80 5.99 -14.94 3.87
CA ASN A 80 7.17 -15.38 4.60
C ASN A 80 7.19 -16.91 4.83
N PHE A 81 6.04 -17.51 5.15
CA PHE A 81 5.89 -18.96 5.29
C PHE A 81 6.21 -19.71 3.99
N TYR A 82 5.64 -19.27 2.86
CA TYR A 82 5.85 -19.90 1.55
C TYR A 82 7.30 -19.79 1.06
N ILE A 83 7.97 -18.68 1.37
CA ILE A 83 9.39 -18.47 1.04
C ILE A 83 10.25 -19.48 1.80
N ILE A 84 10.00 -19.68 3.10
CA ILE A 84 10.71 -20.67 3.92
C ILE A 84 10.47 -22.09 3.40
N CYS A 85 9.21 -22.45 3.13
CA CYS A 85 8.88 -23.76 2.56
C CYS A 85 9.58 -24.01 1.21
N THR A 86 9.60 -23.00 0.34
CA THR A 86 10.26 -23.09 -0.97
C THR A 86 11.78 -23.29 -0.82
N ALA A 87 12.42 -22.58 0.11
CA ALA A 87 13.84 -22.75 0.39
C ALA A 87 14.17 -24.18 0.88
N ILE A 88 13.33 -24.75 1.73
CA ILE A 88 13.47 -26.13 2.23
C ILE A 88 13.33 -27.14 1.09
N ILE A 89 12.33 -26.97 0.20
CA ILE A 89 12.13 -27.84 -0.96
C ILE A 89 13.35 -27.80 -1.89
N ILE A 90 13.87 -26.60 -2.19
CA ILE A 90 15.07 -26.43 -3.02
C ILE A 90 16.28 -27.10 -2.37
N PHE A 91 16.44 -26.97 -1.04
CA PHE A 91 17.52 -27.63 -0.30
C PHE A 91 17.46 -29.15 -0.40
N PHE A 92 16.27 -29.75 -0.24
CA PHE A 92 16.10 -31.20 -0.41
C PHE A 92 16.33 -31.63 -1.86
N LEU A 93 15.81 -30.90 -2.85
CA LEU A 93 16.08 -31.17 -4.25
C LEU A 93 17.57 -31.13 -4.55
N TRP A 94 18.30 -30.15 -4.01
CA TRP A 94 19.75 -30.05 -4.17
C TRP A 94 20.49 -31.26 -3.60
N ILE A 95 20.10 -31.74 -2.41
CA ILE A 95 20.64 -32.97 -1.82
C ILE A 95 20.37 -34.18 -2.73
N ILE A 96 19.13 -34.33 -3.20
CA ILE A 96 18.72 -35.44 -4.06
C ILE A 96 19.52 -35.43 -5.36
N PHE A 97 19.61 -34.29 -6.06
CA PHE A 97 20.39 -34.19 -7.29
C PHE A 97 21.88 -34.46 -7.08
N LYS A 98 22.46 -33.96 -5.99
CA LYS A 98 23.87 -34.23 -5.66
C LYS A 98 24.11 -35.71 -5.34
N GLY A 99 23.17 -36.36 -4.65
CA GLY A 99 23.26 -37.79 -4.32
C GLY A 99 22.95 -38.74 -5.49
N ILE A 100 22.22 -38.29 -6.51
CA ILE A 100 21.96 -39.06 -7.74
C ILE A 100 23.13 -38.99 -8.73
N TYR A 101 23.90 -37.89 -8.71
CA TYR A 101 25.03 -37.68 -9.62
C TYR A 101 26.38 -38.27 -9.11
N PHE A 102 26.40 -38.90 -7.94
CA PHE A 102 27.58 -39.52 -7.32
C PHE A 102 27.33 -41.02 -7.13
#